data_AF-A0AA38Z1G4-F1
#
_entry.id   AF-A0AA38Z1G4-F1
#
_cell.length_a   1.000
_cell.length_b   1.000
_cell.length_c   1.000
_cell.angle_alpha   90.00
_cell.angle_beta   90.00
_cell.angle_gamma   90.00
#
_symmetry.space_group_name_H-M   'P 1'
#
loop_
_entity.id
_entity.type
_entity.pdbx_description
1 polymer ?
#
loop_
_entity_poly.entity_id
_entity_poly.type
_entity_poly.pdbx_seq_one_letter_code
_entity_poly.pdbx_strand_id
1 'polypeptide(L)' 'MLAAGRDTLKLRSEKLECSRRALMDYGNVSSNTIFYVMEYMREGLKRKGGEEWGLALAFGPGITFEGILIRSL' A
#
# COMPACT_ATOMS: atom_id res chain seq x y z
N MET A 1 -9.77 4.75 -6.53
CA MET A 1 -8.51 5.16 -5.87
C MET A 1 -7.30 4.38 -6.37
N LEU A 2 -7.24 3.05 -6.17
CA LEU A 2 -6.05 2.24 -6.50
C LEU A 2 -5.63 2.31 -7.98
N ALA A 3 -6.58 2.24 -8.93
CA ALA A 3 -6.27 2.36 -10.36
C ALA A 3 -5.64 3.72 -10.70
N ALA A 4 -6.24 4.82 -10.23
CA ALA A 4 -5.70 6.16 -10.43
C ALA A 4 -4.29 6.32 -9.82
N GLY A 5 -4.06 5.79 -8.61
CA GLY A 5 -2.74 5.80 -7.98
C GLY A 5 -1.70 5.02 -8.79
N ARG A 6 -2.07 3.84 -9.31
CA ARG A 6 -1.20 3.04 -10.20
C ARG A 6 -0.79 3.82 -11.42
N ASP A 7 -1.75 4.41 -12.11
CA ASP A 7 -1.53 5.02 -13.42
C ASP A 7 -0.73 6.33 -13.28
N THR A 8 -1.06 7.15 -12.27
CA THR A 8 -0.32 8.39 -11.96
C THR A 8 1.13 8.13 -11.57
N LEU A 9 1.38 7.10 -10.76
CA LEU A 9 2.73 6.72 -10.34
C LEU A 9 3.43 5.75 -11.32
N LYS A 10 2.77 5.40 -12.43
CA LYS A 10 3.28 4.47 -13.46
C LYS A 10 3.74 3.13 -12.88
N LEU A 11 2.98 2.60 -11.93
CA LEU A 11 3.30 1.35 -11.26
C LEU A 11 2.82 0.15 -12.08
N ARG A 12 3.58 -0.95 -12.03
CA ARG A 12 3.09 -2.25 -12.50
C ARG A 12 1.93 -2.72 -11.62
N SER A 13 1.00 -3.50 -12.16
CA SER A 13 -0.22 -3.91 -11.46
C SER A 13 0.06 -4.68 -10.16
N GLU A 14 1.15 -5.43 -10.10
CA GLU A 14 1.56 -6.26 -8.96
C GLU A 14 2.02 -5.39 -7.77
N LYS A 15 2.40 -4.12 -8.00
CA LYS A 15 2.83 -3.21 -6.94
C LYS A 15 1.70 -2.80 -5.99
N LEU A 16 0.45 -2.96 -6.40
CA LEU A 16 -0.72 -2.71 -5.55
C LEU A 16 -1.35 -3.98 -4.98
N GLU A 17 -0.66 -5.12 -5.05
CA GLU A 17 -1.22 -6.39 -4.60
C GLU A 17 -1.53 -6.38 -3.10
N CYS A 18 -0.64 -5.82 -2.28
CA CYS A 18 -0.87 -5.67 -0.83
C CYS A 18 -2.13 -4.84 -0.53
N SER A 19 -2.34 -3.74 -1.29
CA SER A 19 -3.53 -2.90 -1.14
C SER A 19 -4.81 -3.60 -1.60
N ARG A 20 -4.77 -4.36 -2.70
CA ARG A 20 -5.93 -5.13 -3.17
C ARG A 20 -6.29 -6.23 -2.18
N ARG A 21 -5.30 -6.96 -1.67
CA ARG A 21 -5.51 -8.02 -0.69
C ARG A 21 -6.15 -7.49 0.59
N ALA A 22 -5.62 -6.40 1.15
CA ALA A 22 -6.23 -5.75 2.31
C ALA A 22 -7.70 -5.35 2.08
N LEU A 23 -8.02 -4.78 0.91
CA LEU A 23 -9.40 -4.43 0.57
C LEU A 23 -10.29 -5.65 0.31
N MET A 24 -9.74 -6.73 -0.24
CA MET A 24 -10.50 -7.97 -0.48
C MET A 24 -10.84 -8.68 0.83
N ASP A 25 -9.91 -8.71 1.78
CA ASP A 25 -10.06 -9.44 3.04
C ASP A 25 -10.85 -8.63 4.08
N TYR A 26 -10.66 -7.30 4.13
CA TYR A 26 -11.19 -6.46 5.20
C TYR A 26 -12.08 -5.30 4.72
N GLY A 27 -12.10 -5.01 3.41
CA GLY A 27 -12.77 -3.83 2.88
C GLY A 27 -12.07 -2.51 3.25
N ASN A 28 -12.75 -1.40 2.94
CA ASN A 28 -12.32 -0.08 3.40
C ASN A 28 -12.92 0.20 4.78
N VAL A 29 -12.12 -0.05 5.83
CA VAL A 29 -12.48 0.20 7.22
C VAL A 29 -11.89 1.53 7.71
N SER A 30 -11.89 2.53 6.83
CA SER A 30 -11.35 3.87 7.07
C SER A 30 -9.84 3.84 7.36
N SER A 31 -9.37 4.64 8.31
CA SER A 31 -7.96 4.77 8.69
C SER A 31 -7.30 3.44 9.06
N ASN A 32 -8.06 2.47 9.60
CA ASN A 32 -7.50 1.17 9.98
C ASN A 32 -7.02 0.34 8.78
N THR A 33 -7.50 0.63 7.56
CA THR A 33 -7.10 -0.10 6.35
C THR A 33 -5.59 -0.06 6.11
N ILE A 34 -4.92 1.04 6.48
CA ILE A 34 -3.47 1.18 6.24
C ILE A 34 -2.64 0.16 7.02
N PHE A 35 -3.08 -0.26 8.21
CA PHE A 35 -2.38 -1.28 9.00
C PHE A 35 -2.40 -2.64 8.32
N TYR A 36 -3.53 -3.04 7.74
CA TYR A 36 -3.62 -4.29 6.98
C TYR A 36 -2.76 -4.25 5.71
N VAL A 37 -2.71 -3.11 5.02
CA VAL A 37 -1.80 -2.91 3.88
C VAL A 37 -0.33 -3.06 4.30
N MET A 38 0.06 -2.43 5.41
CA MET A 38 1.42 -2.50 5.94
C MET A 38 1.80 -3.92 6.38
N GLU A 39 0.87 -4.69 6.95
CA GLU A 39 1.11 -6.09 7.31
C GLU A 39 1.46 -6.92 6.08
N TYR A 40 0.66 -6.83 5.01
CA TYR A 40 0.96 -7.52 3.75
C TYR A 40 2.23 -7.00 3.06
N MET A 41 2.51 -5.69 3.13
CA MET A 41 3.76 -5.14 2.62
C MET A 41 4.97 -5.69 3.39
N ARG A 42 4.88 -5.81 4.72
CA ARG A 42 5.94 -6.36 5.57
C ARG A 42 6.29 -7.79 5.16
N GLU A 43 5.28 -8.63 4.89
CA GLU A 43 5.49 -9.98 4.38
C GLU A 43 6.17 -9.96 2.99
N GLY A 44 5.72 -9.08 2.10
CA GLY A 44 6.25 -8.95 0.75
C GLY A 44 7.71 -8.48 0.70
N LEU A 45 8.06 -7.49 1.52
CA LEU A 45 9.42 -6.95 1.62
C LEU A 45 10.42 -7.96 2.18
N LYS A 46 10.00 -8.80 3.15
CA LYS A 46 10.86 -9.85 3.75
C LYS A 46 11.15 -11.05 2.83
N ARG A 47 10.48 -11.17 1.69
CA ARG A 47 10.73 -12.29 0.76
C ARG A 47 12.11 -12.16 0.12
N LYS A 48 12.76 -13.29 -0.14
CA LYS A 48 14.01 -13.31 -0.92
C LYS A 48 13.76 -12.71 -2.31
N GLY A 49 14.54 -11.68 -2.67
CA GLY A 49 14.34 -10.90 -3.89
C GLY A 49 13.17 -9.90 -3.82
N GLY A 50 12.65 -9.63 -2.61
CA GLY A 50 11.71 -8.56 -2.35
C GLY A 50 12.35 -7.18 -2.49
N GLU A 51 11.52 -6.15 -2.55
CA GLU A 51 11.99 -4.77 -2.59
C GLU A 51 12.58 -4.38 -1.23
N GLU A 52 13.60 -3.52 -1.22
CA GLU A 52 14.15 -2.97 0.04
C GLU A 52 13.23 -1.88 0.61
N TRP A 53 12.54 -1.16 -0.26
CA TRP A 53 11.73 0.00 0.10
C TRP A 53 10.26 -0.18 -0.31
N GLY A 54 9.36 0.32 0.53
CA GLY A 54 7.93 0.42 0.27
C GLY A 54 7.43 1.84 0.52
N LEU A 55 6.44 2.28 -0.25
CA LEU A 55 5.75 3.55 -0.07
C LEU A 55 4.28 3.27 0.28
N ALA A 56 3.84 3.69 1.46
CA ALA A 56 2.45 3.67 1.86
C ALA A 56 1.86 5.09 1.70
N LEU A 57 0.72 5.21 1.02
CA LEU A 57 -0.01 6.46 0.83
C LEU A 57 -1.45 6.29 1.30
N ALA A 58 -1.93 7.20 2.13
CA ALA A 58 -3.31 7.27 2.59
C ALA A 58 -3.92 8.64 2.25
N PHE A 59 -5.22 8.68 2.00
CA PHE A 59 -5.93 9.91 1.64
C PHE A 59 -7.06 10.15 2.65
N GLY A 60 -7.09 11.36 3.20
CA GLY A 60 -8.08 11.78 4.18
C GLY A 60 -9.10 12.77 3.60
N PRO A 61 -10.05 13.25 4.41
CA PRO A 61 -11.01 14.28 4.00
C PRO A 61 -10.32 15.55 3.47
N GLY A 62 -10.92 16.17 2.45
CA GLY A 62 -10.37 17.36 1.79
C GLY A 62 -9.39 17.02 0.68
N ILE A 63 -8.21 17.66 0.68
CA ILE A 63 -7.13 17.49 -0.32
C ILE A 63 -5.84 16.95 0.32
N THR A 64 -5.96 16.33 1.49
CA THR A 64 -4.80 15.85 2.27
C THR A 64 -4.46 14.41 1.92
N PHE A 65 -3.18 14.13 1.80
CA PHE A 65 -2.63 12.78 1.80
C PHE A 65 -1.50 12.66 2.81
N GLU A 66 -1.32 11.46 3.33
CA GLU A 66 -0.24 11.09 4.23
C GLU A 66 0.61 10.03 3.53
N GLY A 67 1.94 10.15 3.67
CA GLY A 67 2.88 9.24 3.03
C GLY A 67 3.96 8.76 4.00
N ILE A 68 4.23 7.46 3.98
CA ILE A 68 5.25 6.81 4.82
C ILE A 68 6.18 5.99 3.93
N LEU A 69 7.48 6.21 4.08
CA LEU A 69 8.52 5.39 3.47
C LEU A 69 8.93 4.29 4.45
N ILE A 70 8.84 3.05 4.01
CA ILE A 70 9.11 1.85 4.81
C ILE A 70 10.35 1.16 4.24
N ARG A 71 11.27 0.74 5.10
CA ARG A 71 12.47 -0.01 4.70
C ARG A 71 12.43 -1.41 5.30
N SER A 72 12.75 -2.42 4.50
CA SER A 72 13.09 -3.75 5.00
C SER A 72 14.50 -3.71 5.58
N LEU A 73 14.62 -4.02 6.87
CA LEU A 73 15.90 -4.21 7.56
C LEU A 73 16.25 -5.71 7.62
#